data_AF-A0A3A4PS34-F1
#
_entry.id   AF-A0A3A4PS34-F1
#
_cell.length_a   1.000
_cell.length_b   1.000
_cell.length_c   1.000
_cell.angle_alpha   90.00
_cell.angle_beta   90.00
_cell.angle_gamma   90.00
#
_symmetry.space_group_name_H-M   'P 1'
#
loop_
_entity.id
_entity.type
_entity.pdbx_description
1 polymer ?
#
loop_
_entity_poly.entity_id
_entity_poly.type
_entity_poly.pdbx_seq_one_letter_code
_entity_poly.pdbx_strand_id
1 'polypeptide(L)'
;MVHCFLTLLYLVPSMPVPPPESDPLANTDAAVWTPPRDPSGVSAPQKVRARMTAVGTLYQYVALWLDGDGRDQIYVKVEQSRATGSFNEVGFYHGEGAGGWPGMTGGAAFISLDSYFKSADMAVEHDGLGNVRVTFSNLDPPGPDQVYERGGWAPRNGTQVGIAGINGTAAIDDFSFGAHGICDRFNRPDGPLGDDWELKAGTHGVIRDGRAFVGLDRVRARFAYVGACSPTCAYTLKQSRARSGCSACPPVGSEYRTSGECDSRRDCPRKIRTRIDCPDGAGSCKLKGKQSRCN
;
A
#
# COMPACT_ATOMS: atom_id res chain seq x y z
N MET A 1 -30.11 -1.97 66.59
CA MET A 1 -31.18 -1.78 65.58
C MET A 1 -30.58 -2.05 64.22
N VAL A 2 -30.80 -3.25 63.68
CA VAL A 2 -30.30 -3.66 62.36
C VAL A 2 -31.50 -3.56 61.41
N HIS A 3 -31.42 -2.67 60.42
CA HIS A 3 -32.43 -2.57 59.36
C HIS A 3 -32.13 -3.63 58.30
N CYS A 4 -33.04 -4.59 58.19
CA CYS A 4 -33.04 -5.64 57.18
C CYS A 4 -33.75 -5.10 55.94
N PHE A 5 -33.03 -4.89 54.84
CA PHE A 5 -33.62 -4.55 53.54
C PHE A 5 -34.02 -5.83 52.83
N LEU A 6 -35.32 -6.03 52.65
CA LEU A 6 -35.91 -7.12 51.90
C LEU A 6 -36.02 -6.71 50.42
N THR A 7 -35.09 -7.16 49.59
CA THR A 7 -35.16 -6.96 48.13
C THR A 7 -36.05 -8.03 47.50
N LEU A 8 -37.20 -7.61 46.97
CA LEU A 8 -38.14 -8.45 46.25
C LEU A 8 -37.62 -8.69 44.82
N LEU A 9 -37.10 -9.89 44.52
CA LEU A 9 -36.78 -10.31 43.16
C LEU A 9 -38.07 -10.68 42.42
N TYR A 10 -38.43 -9.89 41.40
CA TYR A 10 -39.43 -10.29 40.42
C TYR A 10 -38.79 -11.24 39.40
N LEU A 11 -39.27 -12.48 39.36
CA LEU A 11 -39.00 -13.43 38.29
C LEU A 11 -39.75 -13.00 37.04
N VAL A 12 -39.03 -12.51 36.03
CA VAL A 12 -39.59 -12.28 34.69
C VAL A 12 -39.60 -13.62 33.95
N PRO A 13 -40.76 -14.09 33.43
CA PRO A 13 -40.81 -15.32 32.65
C PRO A 13 -40.00 -15.16 31.35
N SER A 14 -39.11 -16.13 31.08
CA SER A 14 -38.31 -16.17 29.86
C SER A 14 -39.23 -16.35 28.65
N MET A 15 -39.27 -15.36 27.76
CA MET A 15 -39.90 -15.55 26.46
C MET A 15 -38.99 -16.42 25.58
N PRO A 16 -39.57 -17.36 24.80
CA PRO A 16 -38.80 -18.19 23.88
C PRO A 16 -38.14 -17.30 22.82
N VAL A 17 -36.82 -17.43 22.70
CA VAL A 17 -36.03 -16.79 21.65
C VAL A 17 -36.46 -17.39 20.31
N PRO A 18 -36.92 -16.58 19.34
CA PRO A 18 -37.23 -17.10 18.01
C PRO A 18 -35.95 -17.66 17.37
N PRO A 19 -36.04 -18.77 16.60
CA PRO A 19 -34.90 -19.31 15.89
C PRO A 19 -34.33 -18.25 14.93
N PRO A 20 -33.00 -18.20 14.75
CA PRO A 20 -32.39 -17.25 13.85
C PRO A 20 -32.94 -17.47 12.43
N GLU A 21 -33.50 -16.41 11.88
CA GLU A 21 -33.96 -16.32 10.50
C GLU A 21 -32.75 -16.58 9.60
N SER A 22 -32.83 -17.63 8.78
CA SER A 22 -31.76 -18.00 7.86
C SER A 22 -31.68 -16.96 6.75
N ASP A 23 -30.71 -16.06 6.86
CA ASP A 23 -30.39 -15.03 5.88
C ASP A 23 -30.04 -15.69 4.53
N PRO A 24 -30.86 -15.58 3.47
CA PRO A 24 -30.65 -16.30 2.22
C PRO A 24 -29.68 -15.58 1.27
N LEU A 25 -28.76 -14.75 1.79
CA LEU A 25 -27.74 -14.06 1.00
C LEU A 25 -26.33 -14.31 1.55
N ALA A 26 -26.03 -15.54 1.95
CA ALA A 26 -24.66 -16.03 1.97
C ALA A 26 -24.17 -16.19 0.52
N ASN A 27 -23.64 -15.08 -0.02
CA ASN A 27 -22.94 -15.02 -1.30
C ASN A 27 -21.75 -16.01 -1.25
N THR A 28 -21.98 -17.24 -1.71
CA THR A 28 -21.05 -18.37 -1.66
C THR A 28 -20.13 -18.45 -2.88
N ASP A 29 -20.22 -17.50 -3.80
CA ASP A 29 -19.25 -17.38 -4.88
C ASP A 29 -18.13 -16.42 -4.47
N ALA A 30 -17.38 -16.82 -3.44
CA ALA A 30 -15.96 -16.52 -3.42
C ALA A 30 -15.36 -17.26 -4.62
N ALA A 31 -15.41 -16.61 -5.79
CA ALA A 31 -14.68 -17.07 -6.97
C ALA A 31 -13.29 -17.47 -6.48
N VAL A 32 -12.98 -18.76 -6.61
CA VAL A 32 -11.68 -19.31 -6.24
C VAL A 32 -10.69 -18.64 -7.18
N TRP A 33 -10.17 -17.49 -6.73
CA TRP A 33 -9.07 -16.83 -7.38
C TRP A 33 -7.95 -17.85 -7.34
N THR A 34 -7.71 -18.43 -8.51
CA THR A 34 -6.59 -19.32 -8.71
C THR A 34 -5.49 -18.37 -9.13
N PRO A 35 -4.45 -18.14 -8.28
CA PRO A 35 -3.32 -17.33 -8.70
C PRO A 35 -2.84 -17.82 -10.06
N PRO A 36 -2.29 -16.93 -10.91
CA PRO A 36 -1.44 -17.40 -12.00
C PRO A 36 -0.43 -18.36 -11.38
N ARG A 37 -0.57 -19.66 -11.66
CA ARG A 37 0.46 -20.62 -11.32
C ARG A 37 1.62 -20.24 -12.21
N ASP A 38 2.56 -19.46 -11.68
CA ASP A 38 3.89 -19.47 -12.24
C ASP A 38 4.41 -20.91 -12.05
N PRO A 39 4.55 -21.70 -13.14
CA PRO A 39 4.91 -23.11 -13.03
C PRO A 39 6.36 -23.31 -12.56
N SER A 40 7.13 -22.24 -12.35
CA SER A 40 8.51 -22.33 -11.86
C SER A 40 8.63 -22.49 -10.33
N GLY A 41 7.59 -22.12 -9.56
CA GLY A 41 7.64 -22.13 -8.09
C GLY A 41 8.52 -21.04 -7.46
N VAL A 42 9.00 -20.08 -8.25
CA VAL A 42 9.83 -18.95 -7.81
C VAL A 42 8.99 -17.69 -7.95
N SER A 43 8.64 -17.02 -6.83
CA SER A 43 7.98 -15.71 -6.92
C SER A 43 8.89 -14.76 -7.71
N ALA A 44 8.34 -14.03 -8.66
CA ALA A 44 9.07 -12.93 -9.28
C ALA A 44 9.53 -11.95 -8.18
N PRO A 45 10.77 -11.42 -8.22
CA PRO A 45 11.23 -10.44 -7.24
C PRO A 45 10.26 -9.25 -7.13
N GLN A 46 9.99 -8.80 -5.90
CA GLN A 46 9.09 -7.70 -5.62
C GLN A 46 9.74 -6.68 -4.69
N LYS A 47 9.41 -5.41 -4.90
CA LYS A 47 9.89 -4.29 -4.08
C LYS A 47 8.80 -3.26 -3.85
N VAL A 48 8.46 -3.02 -2.58
CA VAL A 48 7.59 -1.94 -2.13
C VAL A 48 8.40 -0.89 -1.37
N ARG A 49 8.00 0.37 -1.44
CA ARG A 49 8.60 1.45 -0.65
C ARG A 49 7.51 2.38 -0.14
N ALA A 50 7.80 3.03 0.98
CA ALA A 50 7.04 4.19 1.44
C ALA A 50 7.91 5.04 2.37
N ARG A 51 7.52 6.29 2.55
CA ARG A 51 8.01 7.14 3.62
C ARG A 51 7.16 6.93 4.86
N MET A 52 7.77 6.82 6.03
CA MET A 52 7.06 6.72 7.32
C MET A 52 7.49 7.79 8.30
N THR A 53 6.58 8.13 9.20
CA THR A 53 6.82 9.07 10.29
C THR A 53 6.16 8.59 11.58
N ALA A 54 6.91 8.62 12.67
CA ALA A 54 6.40 8.44 14.02
C ALA A 54 5.72 9.73 14.49
N VAL A 55 4.46 9.61 14.95
CA VAL A 55 3.64 10.72 15.44
C VAL A 55 3.41 10.57 16.94
N GLY A 56 3.94 11.51 17.73
CA GLY A 56 3.78 11.51 19.19
C GLY A 56 4.40 10.29 19.88
N THR A 57 4.07 10.09 21.15
CA THR A 57 4.71 9.07 22.02
C THR A 57 3.84 7.84 22.23
N LEU A 58 2.68 7.72 21.58
CA LEU A 58 1.87 6.51 21.71
C LEU A 58 2.52 5.33 20.97
N TYR A 59 2.15 4.11 21.37
CA TYR A 59 2.50 2.91 20.61
C TYR A 59 1.97 3.04 19.17
N GLN A 60 2.85 2.81 18.19
CA GLN A 60 2.55 2.98 16.78
C GLN A 60 3.43 2.06 15.95
N TYR A 61 2.90 1.58 14.83
CA TYR A 61 3.70 0.96 13.79
C TYR A 61 3.21 1.39 12.42
N VAL A 62 4.11 1.24 11.45
CA VAL A 62 3.86 1.27 10.02
C VAL A 62 4.35 -0.05 9.45
N ALA A 63 3.67 -0.59 8.45
CA ALA A 63 4.10 -1.80 7.77
C ALA A 63 3.87 -1.72 6.27
N LEU A 64 4.73 -2.43 5.54
CA LEU A 64 4.58 -2.75 4.14
C LEU A 64 4.45 -4.26 3.99
N TRP A 65 3.65 -4.70 3.03
CA TRP A 65 3.52 -6.12 2.72
C TRP A 65 3.55 -6.38 1.23
N LEU A 66 4.00 -7.58 0.87
CA LEU A 66 4.20 -8.05 -0.50
C LEU A 66 4.08 -9.59 -0.56
N ASP A 67 4.14 -10.16 -1.77
CA ASP A 67 3.94 -11.58 -2.06
C ASP A 67 2.60 -12.13 -1.53
N GLY A 68 1.57 -11.28 -1.49
CA GLY A 68 0.26 -11.65 -0.96
C GLY A 68 -0.58 -12.45 -1.95
N ASP A 69 -1.08 -13.62 -1.53
CA ASP A 69 -1.92 -14.52 -2.34
C ASP A 69 -3.40 -14.51 -1.90
N GLY A 70 -3.75 -13.64 -0.95
CA GLY A 70 -5.08 -13.57 -0.34
C GLY A 70 -5.28 -14.49 0.86
N ARG A 71 -4.30 -15.33 1.20
CA ARG A 71 -4.28 -16.16 2.41
C ARG A 71 -3.13 -15.80 3.34
N ASP A 72 -1.99 -15.46 2.77
CA ASP A 72 -0.77 -15.09 3.51
C ASP A 72 0.04 -14.06 2.70
N GLN A 73 1.04 -13.49 3.35
CA GLN A 73 1.90 -12.45 2.81
C GLN A 73 3.18 -12.30 3.62
N ILE A 74 4.20 -11.71 3.01
CA ILE A 74 5.31 -11.10 3.75
C ILE A 74 4.78 -9.81 4.37
N TYR A 75 4.95 -9.64 5.68
CA TYR A 75 4.56 -8.43 6.39
C TYR A 75 5.75 -7.89 7.18
N VAL A 76 6.26 -6.72 6.78
CA VAL A 76 7.38 -6.09 7.47
C VAL A 76 6.90 -4.80 8.12
N LYS A 77 7.08 -4.68 9.44
CA LYS A 77 6.69 -3.49 10.21
C LYS A 77 7.88 -2.80 10.84
N VAL A 78 7.78 -1.49 11.00
CA VAL A 78 8.61 -0.71 11.91
C VAL A 78 7.73 -0.17 13.04
N GLU A 79 8.20 -0.25 14.27
CA GLU A 79 7.41 -0.02 15.47
C GLU A 79 8.11 0.89 16.47
N GLN A 80 7.31 1.75 17.10
CA GLN A 80 7.66 2.45 18.32
C GLN A 80 7.05 1.67 19.49
N SER A 81 7.88 0.87 20.14
CA SER A 81 7.49 0.02 21.27
C SER A 81 7.74 0.68 22.62
N ARG A 82 8.46 1.81 22.65
CA ARG A 82 8.95 2.42 23.90
C ARG A 82 8.46 3.83 24.19
N ALA A 83 7.36 4.27 23.60
CA ALA A 83 6.78 5.60 23.82
C ALA A 83 7.77 6.77 23.67
N THR A 84 8.76 6.63 22.79
CA THR A 84 9.90 7.55 22.64
C THR A 84 9.62 8.70 21.68
N GLY A 85 8.59 8.61 20.84
CA GLY A 85 8.44 9.51 19.69
C GLY A 85 9.33 9.15 18.50
N SER A 86 9.92 7.95 18.50
CA SER A 86 10.72 7.42 17.41
C SER A 86 10.48 5.92 17.26
N PHE A 87 10.57 5.43 16.03
CA PHE A 87 10.66 4.00 15.76
C PHE A 87 11.94 3.43 16.38
N ASN A 88 11.83 2.24 16.97
CA ASN A 88 12.93 1.60 17.69
C ASN A 88 13.06 0.09 17.43
N GLU A 89 12.09 -0.53 16.77
CA GLU A 89 12.08 -1.96 16.45
C GLU A 89 11.58 -2.22 15.02
N VAL A 90 12.04 -3.30 14.41
CA VAL A 90 11.58 -3.80 13.11
C VAL A 90 11.16 -5.27 13.23
N GLY A 91 10.05 -5.61 12.59
CA GLY A 91 9.46 -6.95 12.59
C GLY A 91 9.30 -7.51 11.19
N PHE A 92 9.70 -8.77 11.01
CA PHE A 92 9.48 -9.60 9.84
C PHE A 92 8.48 -10.67 10.20
N TYR A 93 7.30 -10.62 9.60
CA TYR A 93 6.21 -11.53 9.90
C TYR A 93 5.66 -12.21 8.64
N HIS A 94 5.02 -13.34 8.87
CA HIS A 94 4.04 -13.87 7.94
C HIS A 94 2.65 -13.41 8.38
N GLY A 95 1.81 -13.03 7.42
CA GLY A 95 0.50 -12.48 7.68
C GLY A 95 0.54 -11.24 8.60
N GLU A 96 -0.61 -10.89 9.18
CA GLU A 96 -0.78 -9.64 9.93
C GLU A 96 -0.39 -9.78 11.40
N GLY A 97 0.89 -10.06 11.66
CA GLY A 97 1.43 -10.13 13.02
C GLY A 97 1.44 -11.52 13.65
N ALA A 98 1.48 -12.59 12.83
CA ALA A 98 1.55 -13.97 13.33
C ALA A 98 2.95 -14.39 13.83
N GLY A 99 3.90 -13.46 13.94
CA GLY A 99 5.30 -13.76 14.23
C GLY A 99 6.08 -14.12 12.98
N GLY A 100 7.32 -14.61 13.14
CA GLY A 100 8.16 -15.01 12.00
C GLY A 100 7.61 -16.25 11.30
N TRP A 101 7.96 -16.45 10.03
CA TRP A 101 7.56 -17.65 9.28
C TRP A 101 8.32 -18.91 9.72
N PRO A 102 7.73 -20.10 9.55
CA PRO A 102 8.44 -21.37 9.71
C PRO A 102 9.70 -21.42 8.83
N GLY A 103 10.83 -21.81 9.43
CA GLY A 103 12.11 -21.90 8.71
C GLY A 103 12.82 -20.56 8.49
N MET A 104 12.38 -19.49 9.15
CA MET A 104 13.06 -18.19 9.09
C MET A 104 14.55 -18.30 9.47
N THR A 105 15.40 -17.72 8.63
CA THR A 105 16.84 -17.58 8.86
C THR A 105 17.23 -16.11 9.02
N GLY A 106 18.45 -15.83 9.50
CA GLY A 106 18.93 -14.45 9.70
C GLY A 106 18.57 -13.84 11.06
N GLY A 107 17.98 -14.61 11.97
CA GLY A 107 17.76 -14.22 13.37
C GLY A 107 16.29 -14.11 13.77
N ALA A 108 16.03 -13.42 14.88
CA ALA A 108 14.68 -13.27 15.43
C ALA A 108 13.76 -12.48 14.50
N ALA A 109 12.47 -12.80 14.51
CA ALA A 109 11.46 -12.09 13.71
C ALA A 109 11.32 -10.61 14.09
N PHE A 110 11.65 -10.25 15.33
CA PHE A 110 11.50 -8.90 15.87
C PHE A 110 12.81 -8.48 16.53
N ILE A 111 13.37 -7.36 16.09
CA ILE A 111 14.71 -6.91 16.50
C ILE A 111 14.73 -5.41 16.72
N SER A 112 15.63 -4.97 17.60
CA SER A 112 15.89 -3.54 17.81
C SER A 112 16.61 -2.93 16.61
N LEU A 113 16.31 -1.67 16.34
CA LEU A 113 17.00 -0.88 15.33
C LEU A 113 18.38 -0.45 15.84
N ASP A 114 19.37 -0.34 14.95
CA ASP A 114 20.72 0.15 15.23
C ASP A 114 20.71 1.59 15.78
N SER A 115 19.81 2.42 15.27
CA SER A 115 19.50 3.74 15.80
C SER A 115 18.01 4.06 15.66
N TYR A 116 17.48 4.85 16.60
CA TYR A 116 16.08 5.24 16.56
C TYR A 116 15.90 6.40 15.57
N PHE A 117 14.77 6.41 14.86
CA PHE A 117 14.42 7.48 13.94
C PHE A 117 12.95 7.85 14.06
N LYS A 118 12.65 9.14 13.89
CA LYS A 118 11.32 9.70 13.78
C LYS A 118 10.74 9.50 12.39
N SER A 119 11.53 9.68 11.32
CA SER A 119 11.08 9.41 9.95
C SER A 119 12.16 8.74 9.13
N ALA A 120 11.75 7.99 8.11
CA ALA A 120 12.63 7.31 7.17
C ALA A 120 11.87 6.94 5.89
N ASP A 121 12.60 6.73 4.81
CA ASP A 121 12.11 5.98 3.67
C ASP A 121 12.41 4.50 3.93
N MET A 122 11.39 3.63 3.98
CA MET A 122 11.61 2.18 4.02
C MET A 122 11.26 1.51 2.71
N ALA A 123 12.15 0.62 2.31
CA ALA A 123 12.00 -0.26 1.18
C ALA A 123 11.99 -1.71 1.68
N VAL A 124 11.00 -2.49 1.26
CA VAL A 124 10.95 -3.94 1.51
C VAL A 124 11.05 -4.65 0.17
N GLU A 125 11.97 -5.59 0.10
CA GLU A 125 12.28 -6.38 -1.08
C GLU A 125 12.19 -7.86 -0.74
N HIS A 126 11.70 -8.68 -1.68
CA HIS A 126 12.10 -10.08 -1.73
C HIS A 126 12.71 -10.41 -3.09
N ASP A 127 13.66 -11.33 -3.07
CA ASP A 127 14.49 -11.67 -4.24
C ASP A 127 13.95 -12.83 -5.09
N GLY A 128 12.75 -13.33 -4.77
CA GLY A 128 12.16 -14.52 -5.38
C GLY A 128 12.68 -15.85 -4.85
N LEU A 129 13.81 -15.86 -4.14
CA LEU A 129 14.44 -17.05 -3.56
C LEU A 129 14.15 -17.23 -2.07
N GLY A 130 13.28 -16.38 -1.52
CA GLY A 130 12.86 -16.44 -0.12
C GLY A 130 13.70 -15.58 0.83
N ASN A 131 14.57 -14.72 0.30
CA ASN A 131 15.23 -13.69 1.09
C ASN A 131 14.41 -12.41 1.06
N VAL A 132 14.18 -11.84 2.23
CA VAL A 132 13.45 -10.61 2.47
C VAL A 132 14.40 -9.60 3.08
N ARG A 133 14.53 -8.44 2.45
CA ARG A 133 15.35 -7.32 2.93
C ARG A 133 14.47 -6.12 3.22
N VAL A 134 14.73 -5.46 4.34
CA VAL A 134 14.25 -4.10 4.60
C VAL A 134 15.43 -3.15 4.72
N THR A 135 15.31 -2.01 4.05
CA THR A 135 16.27 -0.90 4.14
C THR A 135 15.53 0.33 4.63
N PHE A 136 16.06 0.96 5.68
CA PHE A 136 15.65 2.30 6.11
C PHE A 136 16.73 3.29 5.69
N SER A 137 16.32 4.34 4.97
CA SER A 137 17.20 5.38 4.44
C SER A 137 16.61 6.76 4.69
N ASN A 138 17.38 7.83 4.46
CA ASN A 138 16.95 9.21 4.68
C ASN A 138 16.36 9.44 6.08
N LEU A 139 17.06 8.91 7.09
CA LEU A 139 16.63 8.92 8.49
C LEU A 139 16.52 10.35 9.05
N ASP A 140 15.58 10.56 9.96
CA ASP A 140 15.47 11.74 10.83
C ASP A 140 15.49 11.30 12.29
N PRO A 141 16.53 11.63 13.10
CA PRO A 141 17.70 12.41 12.71
C PRO A 141 18.58 11.68 11.68
N PRO A 142 19.39 12.41 10.89
CA PRO A 142 20.27 11.81 9.89
C PRO A 142 21.25 10.79 10.48
N GLY A 143 21.40 9.67 9.78
CA GLY A 143 22.30 8.57 10.14
C GLY A 143 22.60 7.67 8.94
N PRO A 144 23.45 6.64 9.10
CA PRO A 144 23.66 5.65 8.05
C PRO A 144 22.38 4.87 7.77
N ASP A 145 22.22 4.39 6.54
CA ASP A 145 21.14 3.46 6.20
C ASP A 145 21.21 2.22 7.09
N GLN A 146 20.04 1.74 7.51
CA GLN A 146 19.93 0.50 8.29
C GLN A 146 19.34 -0.59 7.41
N VAL A 147 19.96 -1.77 7.41
CA VAL A 147 19.56 -2.89 6.55
C VAL A 147 19.40 -4.14 7.39
N TYR A 148 18.25 -4.79 7.24
CA TYR A 148 17.95 -6.04 7.93
C TYR A 148 17.44 -7.07 6.93
N GLU A 149 17.89 -8.31 7.09
CA GLU A 149 17.56 -9.41 6.17
C GLU A 149 17.06 -10.62 6.93
N ARG A 150 16.05 -11.29 6.37
CA ARG A 150 15.58 -12.61 6.81
C ARG A 150 15.45 -13.50 5.60
N GLY A 151 15.79 -14.78 5.76
CA GLY A 151 15.63 -15.78 4.70
C GLY A 151 14.59 -16.83 5.07
N GLY A 152 14.43 -17.82 4.19
CA GLY A 152 13.56 -18.97 4.41
C GLY A 152 12.08 -18.69 4.20
N TRP A 153 11.71 -17.55 3.61
CA TRP A 153 10.35 -17.33 3.15
C TRP A 153 10.03 -18.30 2.02
N ALA A 154 8.90 -19.00 2.09
CA ALA A 154 8.43 -19.85 1.00
C ALA A 154 7.69 -18.98 -0.04
N PRO A 155 8.25 -18.73 -1.24
CA PRO A 155 7.64 -17.86 -2.22
C PRO A 155 6.24 -18.35 -2.62
N ARG A 156 5.26 -17.44 -2.64
CA ARG A 156 3.83 -17.79 -2.84
C ARG A 156 3.30 -17.43 -4.22
N ASN A 157 4.09 -16.73 -5.02
CA ASN A 157 3.70 -16.09 -6.28
C ASN A 157 2.51 -15.14 -6.12
N GLY A 158 2.38 -14.53 -4.94
CA GLY A 158 1.32 -13.58 -4.65
C GLY A 158 1.63 -12.24 -5.30
N THR A 159 0.68 -11.61 -5.97
CA THR A 159 0.90 -10.30 -6.61
C THR A 159 0.44 -9.13 -5.74
N GLN A 160 -0.10 -9.41 -4.55
CA GLN A 160 -0.66 -8.36 -3.71
C GLN A 160 0.42 -7.69 -2.90
N VAL A 161 0.28 -6.38 -2.81
CA VAL A 161 1.10 -5.50 -2.00
C VAL A 161 0.20 -4.57 -1.19
N GLY A 162 0.75 -3.92 -0.18
CA GLY A 162 0.01 -2.86 0.48
C GLY A 162 0.72 -2.30 1.70
N ILE A 163 -0.08 -1.58 2.49
CA ILE A 163 0.37 -0.85 3.66
C ILE A 163 -0.49 -1.23 4.88
N ALA A 164 0.06 -1.07 6.08
CA ALA A 164 -0.70 -1.18 7.32
C ALA A 164 -0.12 -0.26 8.40
N GLY A 165 -0.89 -0.03 9.46
CA GLY A 165 -0.45 0.78 10.60
C GLY A 165 -1.43 0.77 11.75
N ILE A 166 -1.11 1.52 12.81
CA ILE A 166 -2.00 1.73 13.97
C ILE A 166 -2.88 2.96 13.76
N ASN A 167 -4.16 2.81 14.15
CA ASN A 167 -5.13 3.89 14.02
C ASN A 167 -4.69 5.17 14.70
N GLY A 168 -4.89 6.30 14.03
CA GLY A 168 -4.70 7.62 14.60
C GLY A 168 -3.25 7.99 14.92
N THR A 169 -2.29 7.07 14.75
CA THR A 169 -0.86 7.30 15.05
C THR A 169 0.05 6.99 13.88
N ALA A 170 -0.30 6.03 13.00
CA ALA A 170 0.51 5.72 11.84
C ALA A 170 0.48 6.84 10.78
N ALA A 171 1.65 7.23 10.28
CA ALA A 171 1.81 8.12 9.15
C ALA A 171 2.70 7.48 8.08
N ILE A 172 2.13 7.32 6.87
CA ILE A 172 2.77 6.78 5.67
C ILE A 172 2.54 7.78 4.53
N ASP A 173 3.56 7.98 3.70
CA ASP A 173 3.49 8.75 2.47
C ASP A 173 4.32 8.09 1.35
N ASP A 174 4.24 8.61 0.12
CA ASP A 174 5.08 8.25 -1.02
C ASP A 174 5.16 6.72 -1.27
N PHE A 175 4.03 6.02 -1.20
CA PHE A 175 3.99 4.59 -1.46
C PHE A 175 4.32 4.29 -2.93
N SER A 176 5.18 3.30 -3.17
CA SER A 176 5.52 2.85 -4.51
C SER A 176 5.80 1.35 -4.61
N PHE A 177 5.55 0.76 -5.78
CA PHE A 177 5.83 -0.64 -6.11
C PHE A 177 6.61 -0.79 -7.42
N GLY A 178 7.82 -1.35 -7.31
CA GLY A 178 8.90 -1.29 -8.31
C GLY A 178 8.96 -2.43 -9.33
N ALA A 179 7.85 -2.71 -10.01
CA ALA A 179 7.82 -3.49 -11.26
C ALA A 179 6.71 -3.02 -12.23
N HIS A 180 5.67 -2.37 -11.70
CA HIS A 180 4.52 -1.88 -12.48
C HIS A 180 4.37 -0.36 -12.44
N GLY A 181 5.38 0.33 -11.88
CA GLY A 181 5.35 1.74 -11.59
C GLY A 181 4.06 2.12 -10.88
N ILE A 182 3.72 1.53 -9.75
CA ILE A 182 2.51 1.96 -9.01
C ILE A 182 2.99 2.93 -7.96
N CYS A 183 2.38 4.11 -7.88
CA CYS A 183 2.75 5.16 -6.93
C CYS A 183 1.48 5.82 -6.39
N ASP A 184 1.37 5.93 -5.07
CA ASP A 184 0.36 6.74 -4.39
C ASP A 184 1.07 7.69 -3.41
N ARG A 185 1.02 8.99 -3.74
CA ARG A 185 1.62 10.06 -2.92
C ARG A 185 0.68 10.60 -1.85
N PHE A 186 -0.46 9.96 -1.66
CA PHE A 186 -1.53 10.32 -0.72
C PHE A 186 -1.91 11.81 -0.68
N ASN A 187 -1.67 12.58 -1.75
CA ASN A 187 -1.91 14.03 -1.83
C ASN A 187 -3.39 14.36 -2.09
N ARG A 188 -4.30 13.73 -1.34
CA ARG A 188 -5.75 13.92 -1.41
C ARG A 188 -6.33 14.25 -0.03
N PRO A 189 -7.46 14.97 0.07
CA PRO A 189 -8.12 15.21 1.36
C PRO A 189 -8.54 13.93 2.05
N ASP A 190 -8.66 13.98 3.39
CA ASP A 190 -9.13 12.86 4.24
C ASP A 190 -10.42 12.24 3.65
N GLY A 191 -10.35 10.96 3.32
CA GLY A 191 -11.44 10.22 2.68
C GLY A 191 -10.97 8.87 2.13
N PRO A 192 -11.84 8.10 1.47
CA PRO A 192 -11.50 6.80 0.92
C PRO A 192 -10.19 6.83 0.12
N LEU A 193 -9.41 5.75 0.21
CA LEU A 193 -8.14 5.60 -0.52
C LEU A 193 -8.34 5.59 -2.06
N GLY A 194 -9.57 5.46 -2.55
CA GLY A 194 -9.88 5.34 -3.97
C GLY A 194 -10.05 3.88 -4.40
N ASP A 195 -10.57 3.67 -5.60
CA ASP A 195 -10.95 2.35 -6.10
C ASP A 195 -9.75 1.40 -6.32
N ASP A 196 -8.53 1.94 -6.40
CA ASP A 196 -7.28 1.17 -6.47
C ASP A 196 -6.91 0.49 -5.13
N TRP A 197 -7.60 0.85 -4.05
CA TRP A 197 -7.38 0.32 -2.72
C TRP A 197 -8.59 -0.48 -2.25
N GLU A 198 -8.37 -1.74 -1.94
CA GLU A 198 -9.35 -2.57 -1.26
C GLU A 198 -9.09 -2.50 0.25
N LEU A 199 -10.12 -2.19 1.02
CA LEU A 199 -10.03 -2.31 2.47
C LEU A 199 -10.37 -3.74 2.84
N LYS A 200 -9.46 -4.44 3.51
CA LYS A 200 -9.77 -5.73 4.09
C LYS A 200 -10.38 -5.56 5.47
N ALA A 201 -11.46 -6.32 5.71
CA ALA A 201 -12.11 -6.39 7.02
C ALA A 201 -11.08 -6.75 8.11
N GLY A 202 -11.14 -6.02 9.23
CA GLY A 202 -10.17 -6.10 10.33
C GLY A 202 -9.92 -4.73 10.95
N THR A 203 -9.21 -4.69 12.07
CA THR A 203 -9.02 -3.49 12.90
C THR A 203 -7.63 -2.84 12.75
N HIS A 204 -7.08 -2.46 11.58
CA HIS A 204 -5.72 -1.85 11.55
C HIS A 204 -5.40 -0.83 10.46
N GLY A 205 -5.11 0.45 10.75
CA GLY A 205 -4.93 1.42 9.66
C GLY A 205 -4.28 2.75 9.76
N VAL A 206 -4.16 3.36 8.58
CA VAL A 206 -3.31 4.51 8.22
C VAL A 206 -4.22 5.55 7.53
N ILE A 207 -4.13 6.87 7.71
CA ILE A 207 -3.01 7.83 7.53
C ILE A 207 -3.24 9.09 8.40
N ARG A 208 -2.21 9.91 8.73
CA ARG A 208 -2.43 11.36 8.91
C ARG A 208 -1.24 12.40 8.68
N ASP A 209 -1.06 13.01 7.49
CA ASP A 209 -1.04 14.48 7.07
C ASP A 209 -0.78 14.65 5.54
N GLY A 210 -1.43 13.76 4.79
CA GLY A 210 -1.49 13.64 3.33
C GLY A 210 -2.88 13.71 2.68
N ARG A 211 -3.94 12.91 2.95
CA ARG A 211 -4.21 11.65 3.71
C ARG A 211 -5.30 10.82 2.97
N ALA A 212 -5.39 9.51 3.22
CA ALA A 212 -6.63 8.75 3.02
C ALA A 212 -7.00 7.93 4.26
N PHE A 213 -8.30 7.76 4.51
CA PHE A 213 -8.93 7.44 5.79
C PHE A 213 -10.15 6.54 5.57
N VAL A 214 -10.29 5.44 6.33
CA VAL A 214 -11.54 4.65 6.34
C VAL A 214 -11.90 4.11 7.73
N GLY A 215 -12.58 4.95 8.52
CA GLY A 215 -13.32 4.50 9.71
C GLY A 215 -12.84 5.11 11.01
N LEU A 216 -13.75 5.13 12.00
CA LEU A 216 -13.54 5.72 13.32
C LEU A 216 -12.65 4.85 14.24
N ASP A 217 -12.10 3.76 13.71
CA ASP A 217 -11.24 2.77 14.36
C ASP A 217 -10.13 2.32 13.40
N ARG A 218 -9.24 1.45 13.89
CA ARG A 218 -8.06 0.94 13.18
C ARG A 218 -8.41 0.39 11.74
N VAL A 219 -7.85 0.96 10.64
CA VAL A 219 -8.19 0.85 9.17
C VAL A 219 -7.25 0.10 8.14
N ARG A 220 -7.44 -1.16 7.73
CA ARG A 220 -6.46 -1.84 6.82
C ARG A 220 -6.59 -1.41 5.37
N ALA A 221 -5.47 -1.19 4.68
CA ALA A 221 -5.44 -0.82 3.27
C ALA A 221 -4.65 -1.85 2.44
N ARG A 222 -5.36 -2.73 1.74
CA ARG A 222 -4.79 -3.60 0.71
C ARG A 222 -4.80 -2.82 -0.61
N PHE A 223 -3.68 -2.84 -1.33
CA PHE A 223 -3.71 -2.39 -2.71
C PHE A 223 -4.22 -3.57 -3.55
N ALA A 224 -5.51 -3.56 -3.90
CA ALA A 224 -6.05 -4.50 -4.86
C ALA A 224 -6.01 -3.84 -6.24
N TYR A 225 -4.92 -4.11 -6.94
CA TYR A 225 -4.56 -3.52 -8.22
C TYR A 225 -5.70 -3.36 -9.23
N VAL A 226 -5.86 -2.13 -9.79
CA VAL A 226 -6.23 -1.90 -11.21
C VAL A 226 -5.55 -0.64 -11.79
N GLY A 227 -4.22 -0.45 -11.69
CA GLY A 227 -3.60 0.66 -12.42
C GLY A 227 -2.11 0.92 -12.19
N ALA A 228 -1.40 1.24 -13.28
CA ALA A 228 -0.02 1.72 -13.29
C ALA A 228 0.04 3.26 -13.13
N CYS A 229 0.98 3.74 -12.33
CA CYS A 229 1.35 5.14 -12.13
C CYS A 229 2.87 5.32 -12.23
N SER A 230 3.52 4.88 -13.33
CA SER A 230 4.93 5.26 -13.51
C SER A 230 4.93 6.78 -13.58
N PRO A 231 5.86 7.46 -12.90
CA PRO A 231 5.94 8.88 -13.05
C PRO A 231 6.21 9.19 -14.52
N THR A 232 5.24 9.79 -15.20
CA THR A 232 5.26 9.92 -16.65
C THR A 232 5.59 11.35 -17.02
N CYS A 233 6.42 11.49 -18.06
CA CYS A 233 6.67 12.82 -18.59
C CYS A 233 5.36 13.44 -19.09
N ALA A 234 5.01 14.59 -18.51
CA ALA A 234 3.85 15.37 -18.88
C ALA A 234 4.25 16.52 -19.79
N TYR A 235 3.43 16.77 -20.80
CA TYR A 235 3.68 17.77 -21.83
C TYR A 235 2.44 18.62 -22.06
N THR A 236 2.60 19.95 -22.03
CA THR A 236 1.57 20.85 -22.56
C THR A 236 1.61 20.79 -24.08
N LEU A 237 0.51 20.36 -24.69
CA LEU A 237 0.39 20.26 -26.14
C LEU A 237 0.45 21.67 -26.77
N LYS A 238 1.37 21.83 -27.71
CA LYS A 238 1.53 23.04 -28.53
C LYS A 238 1.00 22.84 -29.96
N GLN A 239 0.89 21.59 -30.38
CA GLN A 239 0.28 21.22 -31.66
C GLN A 239 -0.42 19.88 -31.49
N SER A 240 -1.65 19.80 -32.00
CA SER A 240 -2.41 18.57 -32.12
C SER A 240 -3.12 18.60 -33.47
N ARG A 241 -2.83 17.63 -34.35
CA ARG A 241 -3.38 17.60 -35.70
C ARG A 241 -3.87 16.20 -36.05
N ALA A 242 -5.16 16.10 -36.34
CA ALA A 242 -5.77 14.91 -36.89
C ALA A 242 -5.13 14.49 -38.23
N ARG A 243 -5.02 13.17 -38.42
CA ARG A 243 -4.50 12.50 -39.60
C ARG A 243 -5.35 11.25 -39.89
N SER A 244 -5.40 10.88 -41.17
CA SER A 244 -5.97 9.61 -41.62
C SER A 244 -7.41 9.34 -41.15
N GLY A 245 -8.29 10.34 -41.21
CA GLY A 245 -9.71 10.17 -40.88
C GLY A 245 -10.09 10.43 -39.42
N CYS A 246 -9.12 10.77 -38.55
CA CYS A 246 -9.42 11.12 -37.17
C CYS A 246 -10.28 12.39 -37.08
N SER A 247 -11.39 12.33 -36.36
CA SER A 247 -12.35 13.45 -36.20
C SER A 247 -11.95 14.41 -35.08
N ALA A 248 -11.35 13.91 -33.99
CA ALA A 248 -10.88 14.74 -32.89
C ALA A 248 -9.57 14.22 -32.28
N CYS A 249 -8.69 15.17 -31.93
CA CYS A 249 -7.45 14.90 -31.22
C CYS A 249 -7.44 15.71 -29.91
N PRO A 250 -6.60 15.33 -28.93
CA PRO A 250 -6.44 16.12 -27.71
C PRO A 250 -6.19 17.60 -28.01
N PRO A 251 -6.86 18.55 -27.36
CA PRO A 251 -6.80 19.95 -27.75
C PRO A 251 -5.42 20.57 -27.48
N VAL A 252 -5.05 21.58 -28.28
CA VAL A 252 -3.86 22.38 -27.98
C VAL A 252 -4.03 23.06 -26.62
N GLY A 253 -3.00 23.01 -25.78
CA GLY A 253 -3.03 23.50 -24.40
C GLY A 253 -3.28 22.41 -23.36
N SER A 254 -3.85 21.26 -23.73
CA SER A 254 -4.05 20.16 -22.78
C SER A 254 -2.73 19.47 -22.39
N GLU A 255 -2.77 18.71 -21.30
CA GLU A 255 -1.69 17.82 -20.89
C GLU A 255 -1.75 16.51 -21.70
N TYR A 256 -0.57 16.03 -22.12
CA TYR A 256 -0.37 14.70 -22.69
C TYR A 256 0.74 14.00 -21.92
N ARG A 257 0.52 12.74 -21.55
CA ARG A 257 1.46 11.92 -20.78
C ARG A 257 2.04 10.81 -21.66
N THR A 258 3.34 10.57 -21.54
CA THR A 258 4.04 9.47 -22.22
C THR A 258 4.29 8.34 -21.25
N SER A 259 4.31 7.08 -21.68
CA SER A 259 4.68 5.94 -20.81
C SER A 259 6.14 5.92 -20.31
N GLY A 260 6.98 6.88 -20.72
CA GLY A 260 8.36 6.97 -20.25
C GLY A 260 8.42 7.41 -18.79
N GLU A 261 9.09 6.60 -17.98
CA GLU A 261 9.36 6.87 -16.56
C GLU A 261 10.29 8.08 -16.40
N CYS A 262 10.12 8.83 -15.32
CA CYS A 262 11.00 9.93 -14.96
C CYS A 262 11.08 10.09 -13.44
N ASP A 263 12.26 10.40 -12.91
CA ASP A 263 12.41 10.75 -11.48
C ASP A 263 12.35 12.28 -11.29
N SER A 264 12.75 13.03 -12.32
CA SER A 264 12.84 14.46 -12.33
C SER A 264 12.42 15.06 -13.67
N ARG A 265 12.19 16.37 -13.68
CA ARG A 265 11.95 17.13 -14.91
C ARG A 265 13.13 17.00 -15.91
N ARG A 266 14.34 16.67 -15.48
CA ARG A 266 15.50 16.61 -16.40
C ARG A 266 15.51 15.33 -17.22
N ASP A 267 14.85 14.28 -16.74
CA ASP A 267 14.86 12.96 -17.36
C ASP A 267 13.93 12.89 -18.58
N CYS A 268 12.95 13.78 -18.61
CA CYS A 268 12.08 13.93 -19.75
C CYS A 268 12.71 14.77 -20.87
N PRO A 269 12.51 14.38 -22.14
CA PRO A 269 12.74 15.27 -23.27
C PRO A 269 12.07 16.63 -23.07
N ARG A 270 12.77 17.73 -23.36
CA ARG A 270 12.17 19.08 -23.23
C ARG A 270 10.97 19.30 -24.15
N LYS A 271 10.86 18.51 -25.22
CA LYS A 271 9.81 18.57 -26.24
C LYS A 271 9.47 17.15 -26.69
N ILE A 272 8.20 16.91 -27.00
CA ILE A 272 7.77 15.68 -27.68
C ILE A 272 7.29 15.96 -29.09
N ARG A 273 7.47 14.96 -29.94
CA ARG A 273 6.86 14.84 -31.27
C ARG A 273 6.44 13.39 -31.43
N THR A 274 5.16 13.10 -31.26
CA THR A 274 4.65 11.73 -31.30
C THR A 274 3.41 11.62 -32.17
N ARG A 275 3.02 10.38 -32.47
CA ARG A 275 1.73 10.03 -33.07
C ARG A 275 1.02 9.08 -32.12
N ILE A 276 -0.26 9.35 -31.86
CA ILE A 276 -1.16 8.43 -31.15
C ILE A 276 -2.29 8.02 -32.07
N ASP A 277 -2.95 6.92 -31.77
CA ASP A 277 -4.20 6.54 -32.43
C ASP A 277 -5.31 7.55 -32.10
N CYS A 278 -6.30 7.65 -32.99
CA CYS A 278 -7.41 8.57 -32.77
C CYS A 278 -8.25 8.09 -31.57
N PRO A 279 -8.51 8.94 -30.56
CA PRO A 279 -9.34 8.57 -29.42
C PRO A 279 -10.75 8.12 -29.81
N ASP A 280 -11.30 8.73 -30.87
CA ASP A 280 -12.68 8.52 -31.32
C ASP A 280 -12.80 7.54 -32.50
N GLY A 281 -11.78 6.71 -32.75
CA GLY A 281 -11.84 5.62 -33.73
C GLY A 281 -10.76 5.66 -34.81
N ALA A 282 -11.15 5.69 -36.08
CA ALA A 282 -10.22 5.51 -37.18
C ALA A 282 -9.27 6.72 -37.36
N GLY A 283 -7.98 6.43 -37.54
CA GLY A 283 -6.96 7.43 -37.87
C GLY A 283 -5.93 7.65 -36.76
N SER A 284 -5.27 8.79 -36.79
CA SER A 284 -4.22 9.11 -35.82
C SER A 284 -4.09 10.61 -35.55
N CYS A 285 -3.48 10.96 -34.43
CA CYS A 285 -3.18 12.33 -34.04
C CYS A 285 -1.68 12.56 -34.03
N LYS A 286 -1.21 13.59 -34.74
CA LYS A 286 0.18 14.06 -34.63
C LYS A 286 0.29 15.12 -33.54
N LEU A 287 1.01 14.81 -32.47
CA LEU A 287 1.17 15.65 -31.30
C LEU A 287 2.55 16.29 -31.24
N LYS A 288 2.62 17.55 -30.81
CA LYS A 288 3.85 18.17 -30.31
C LYS A 288 3.57 18.88 -29.01
N GLY A 289 4.43 18.69 -28.03
CA GLY A 289 4.29 19.26 -26.70
C GLY A 289 5.61 19.83 -26.18
N LYS A 290 5.50 20.76 -25.23
CA LYS A 290 6.64 21.21 -24.42
C LYS A 290 6.48 20.62 -23.05
N GLN A 291 7.59 20.13 -22.49
CA GLN A 291 7.58 19.50 -21.19
C GLN A 291 7.04 20.44 -20.12
N SER A 292 6.02 20.01 -19.40
CA SER A 292 5.46 20.71 -18.25
C SER A 292 6.13 20.22 -16.97
N ARG A 293 6.11 18.90 -16.70
CA ARG A 293 6.56 18.29 -15.45
C ARG A 293 6.89 16.81 -15.61
N CYS A 294 7.53 16.26 -14.59
CA CYS A 294 7.59 14.83 -14.31
C CYS A 294 6.69 14.62 -13.08
N ASN A 295 5.66 13.78 -13.20
CA ASN A 295 4.69 13.46 -12.16
C ASN A 295 4.78 11.99 -11.88
#